data_AF-A0A660ZWV7-F1
#
_entry.id   AF-A0A660ZWV7-F1
#
_cell.length_a   1.000
_cell.length_b   1.000
_cell.length_c   1.000
_cell.angle_alpha   90.00
_cell.angle_beta   90.00
_cell.angle_gamma   90.00
#
_symmetry.space_group_name_H-M   'P 1'
#
loop_
_entity.id
_entity.type
_entity.pdbx_description
1 polymer ?
#
loop_
_entity_poly.entity_id
_entity_poly.type
_entity_poly.pdbx_seq_one_letter_code
_entity_poly.pdbx_strand_id
1 'polypeptide(L)'
;MPAKKRCPICGSEDVSTESPSEYLYEHSGLSNVVLVGPGIVRITHCENCGQEMTVVRDEQQLLQAIGLGLLQQEPGMRGEELRFLRSLFEMTQAELADAMGLPRRETVAEWEAKSRIFARPRDEITPRLILLNLFRTQVIESAYCALRTPQIELYESLVESFVEHAGAMLHKPTKRPARSGFNVRLKQRRTWSPDLPGSPLST
;
A
#
# COMPACT_ATOMS: atom_id res chain seq x y z
N MET A 1 -3.28 -42.50 7.77
CA MET A 1 -4.43 -42.39 6.86
C MET A 1 -4.51 -40.94 6.40
N PRO A 2 -4.50 -40.63 5.08
CA PRO A 2 -4.73 -39.26 4.64
C PRO A 2 -6.15 -38.85 5.06
N ALA A 3 -6.29 -37.66 5.63
CA ALA A 3 -7.60 -37.13 6.02
C ALA A 3 -8.50 -37.07 4.78
N LYS A 4 -9.64 -37.78 4.81
CA LYS A 4 -10.65 -37.69 3.75
C LYS A 4 -11.12 -36.23 3.67
N LYS A 5 -10.88 -35.59 2.53
CA LYS A 5 -11.39 -34.25 2.25
C LYS A 5 -12.92 -34.35 2.15
N ARG A 6 -13.64 -33.53 2.90
CA ARG A 6 -15.11 -33.42 2.82
C ARG A 6 -15.46 -32.00 2.43
N CYS A 7 -16.58 -31.84 1.74
CA CYS A 7 -17.18 -30.53 1.54
C CYS A 7 -17.57 -29.93 2.91
N PRO A 8 -17.10 -28.73 3.27
CA PRO A 8 -17.46 -28.10 4.54
C PRO A 8 -18.92 -27.63 4.57
N ILE A 9 -19.58 -27.52 3.40
CA ILE A 9 -20.97 -27.07 3.28
C ILE A 9 -21.95 -28.25 3.42
N CYS A 10 -21.79 -29.31 2.62
CA CYS A 10 -22.74 -30.43 2.61
C CYS A 10 -22.22 -31.73 3.26
N GLY A 11 -20.95 -31.77 3.68
CA GLY A 11 -20.34 -32.94 4.31
C GLY A 11 -19.99 -34.11 3.37
N SER A 12 -20.30 -33.99 2.07
CA SER A 12 -20.00 -35.02 1.06
C SER A 12 -18.50 -35.30 0.95
N GLU A 13 -18.15 -36.56 0.71
CA GLU A 13 -16.79 -37.00 0.36
C GLU A 13 -16.52 -36.89 -1.14
N ASP A 14 -17.54 -36.58 -1.94
CA ASP A 14 -17.46 -36.42 -3.39
C ASP A 14 -16.89 -35.02 -3.72
N VAL A 15 -15.57 -34.91 -3.56
CA VAL A 15 -14.81 -33.69 -3.79
C VAL A 15 -13.63 -33.95 -4.72
N SER A 16 -13.50 -33.14 -5.76
CA SER A 16 -12.35 -33.12 -6.65
C SER A 16 -11.44 -31.93 -6.28
N THR A 17 -10.15 -32.02 -6.61
CA THR A 17 -9.18 -30.95 -6.33
C THR A 17 -8.30 -30.74 -7.55
N GLU A 18 -8.12 -29.48 -7.93
CA GLU A 18 -7.15 -29.07 -8.94
C GLU A 18 -6.17 -28.04 -8.37
N SER A 19 -5.02 -27.92 -9.03
CA SER A 19 -3.99 -26.95 -8.68
C SER A 19 -3.40 -26.40 -9.98
N PRO A 20 -4.00 -25.36 -10.56
CA PRO A 20 -3.55 -24.81 -11.83
C PRO A 20 -2.16 -24.19 -11.68
N SER A 21 -1.38 -24.23 -12.76
CA SER A 21 -0.06 -23.60 -12.82
C SER A 21 -0.12 -22.08 -13.02
N GLU A 22 -1.25 -21.60 -13.54
CA GLU A 22 -1.55 -20.18 -13.74
C GLU A 22 -2.98 -19.90 -13.26
N TYR A 23 -3.16 -18.86 -12.46
CA TYR A 23 -4.47 -18.51 -11.91
C TYR A 23 -4.64 -16.99 -11.85
N LEU A 24 -5.71 -16.46 -12.47
CA LEU A 24 -6.08 -15.06 -12.36
C LEU A 24 -6.64 -14.78 -10.96
N TYR A 25 -5.94 -13.97 -10.18
CA TYR A 25 -6.24 -13.76 -8.76
C TYR A 25 -7.16 -12.57 -8.53
N GLU A 26 -8.43 -12.77 -8.86
CA GLU A 26 -9.48 -11.74 -8.76
C GLU A 26 -9.77 -11.32 -7.32
N HIS A 27 -9.52 -12.20 -6.34
CA HIS A 27 -9.75 -11.95 -4.91
C HIS A 27 -8.90 -10.80 -4.34
N SER A 28 -7.79 -10.44 -5.02
CA SER A 28 -7.03 -9.24 -4.68
C SER A 28 -7.77 -7.93 -4.98
N GLY A 29 -8.79 -7.96 -5.86
CA GLY A 29 -9.44 -6.75 -6.38
C GLY A 29 -8.62 -5.99 -7.43
N LEU A 30 -7.50 -6.57 -7.89
CA LEU A 30 -6.68 -6.07 -8.99
C LEU A 30 -6.98 -6.84 -10.28
N SER A 31 -7.14 -6.12 -11.39
CA SER A 31 -7.51 -6.71 -12.69
C SER A 31 -6.40 -7.54 -13.36
N ASN A 32 -5.16 -7.42 -12.92
CA ASN A 32 -3.98 -7.89 -13.66
C ASN A 32 -2.99 -8.72 -12.82
N VAL A 33 -3.45 -9.39 -11.77
CA VAL A 33 -2.60 -10.28 -10.96
C VAL A 33 -2.81 -11.73 -11.38
N VAL A 34 -1.77 -12.35 -11.92
CA VAL A 34 -1.74 -13.78 -12.25
C VAL A 34 -0.74 -14.47 -11.34
N LEU A 35 -1.20 -15.50 -10.63
CA LEU A 35 -0.34 -16.36 -9.80
C LEU A 35 0.23 -17.46 -10.69
N VAL A 36 1.55 -17.53 -10.76
CA VAL A 36 2.28 -18.47 -11.61
C VAL A 36 3.13 -19.38 -10.74
N GLY A 37 2.92 -20.69 -10.89
CA GLY A 37 3.72 -21.72 -10.24
C GLY A 37 2.87 -22.87 -9.67
N PRO A 38 3.47 -24.06 -9.51
CA PRO A 38 2.75 -25.22 -9.03
C PRO A 38 2.39 -25.08 -7.55
N GLY A 39 1.17 -25.51 -7.18
CA GLY A 39 0.77 -25.63 -5.78
C GLY A 39 0.52 -24.30 -5.06
N ILE A 40 0.44 -23.17 -5.78
CA ILE A 40 0.11 -21.87 -5.20
C ILE A 40 -1.39 -21.78 -4.93
N VAL A 41 -2.19 -22.22 -5.90
CA VAL A 41 -3.65 -22.21 -5.81
C VAL A 41 -4.15 -23.64 -5.76
N ARG A 42 -5.09 -23.90 -4.86
CA ARG A 42 -5.81 -25.16 -4.78
C ARG A 42 -7.31 -24.87 -4.85
N ILE A 43 -7.96 -25.38 -5.88
CA ILE A 43 -9.40 -25.27 -6.06
C ILE A 43 -10.02 -26.62 -5.71
N THR A 44 -11.05 -26.61 -4.87
CA THR A 44 -11.79 -27.81 -4.47
C THR A 44 -13.23 -27.66 -4.93
N HIS A 45 -13.68 -28.62 -5.72
CA HIS A 45 -15.05 -28.68 -6.24
C HIS A 45 -15.81 -29.77 -5.52
N CYS A 46 -17.05 -29.49 -5.12
CA CYS A 46 -17.94 -30.52 -4.58
C CYS A 46 -18.97 -30.92 -5.63
N GLU A 47 -18.87 -32.16 -6.13
CA GLU A 47 -19.74 -32.68 -7.19
C GLU A 47 -21.20 -32.84 -6.73
N ASN A 48 -21.42 -32.95 -5.41
CA ASN A 48 -22.76 -33.13 -4.84
C ASN A 48 -23.56 -31.81 -4.73
N CYS A 49 -22.92 -30.70 -4.35
CA CYS A 49 -23.61 -29.43 -4.10
C CYS A 49 -23.19 -28.29 -5.04
N GLY A 50 -22.20 -28.52 -5.90
CA GLY A 50 -21.66 -27.52 -6.83
C GLY A 50 -20.80 -26.44 -6.17
N GLN A 51 -20.48 -26.55 -4.88
CA GLN A 51 -19.65 -25.57 -4.19
C GLN A 51 -18.20 -25.64 -4.67
N GLU A 52 -17.66 -24.48 -5.03
CA GLU A 52 -16.24 -24.27 -5.29
C GLU A 52 -15.58 -23.56 -4.09
N MET A 53 -14.34 -23.94 -3.79
CA MET A 53 -13.50 -23.29 -2.79
C MET A 53 -12.09 -23.11 -3.32
N THR A 54 -11.62 -21.87 -3.35
CA THR A 54 -10.23 -21.54 -3.71
C THR A 54 -9.42 -21.29 -2.46
N VAL A 55 -8.26 -21.93 -2.35
CA VAL A 55 -7.28 -21.68 -1.28
C VAL A 55 -5.97 -21.26 -1.92
N VAL A 56 -5.48 -20.09 -1.52
CA VAL A 56 -4.17 -19.60 -1.92
C VAL A 56 -3.18 -19.87 -0.81
N ARG A 57 -2.03 -20.44 -1.18
CA ARG A 57 -0.94 -20.71 -0.26
C ARG A 57 -0.30 -19.40 0.20
N ASP A 58 -0.05 -19.29 1.51
CA ASP A 58 0.65 -18.15 2.12
C ASP A 58 0.02 -16.79 1.72
N GLU A 59 -1.32 -16.73 1.65
CA GLU A 59 -2.09 -15.60 1.08
C GLU A 59 -1.73 -14.24 1.68
N GLN A 60 -1.53 -14.16 3.00
CA GLN A 60 -1.11 -12.92 3.67
C GLN A 60 0.25 -12.43 3.16
N GLN A 61 1.22 -13.34 3.02
CA GLN A 61 2.52 -13.02 2.43
C GLN A 61 2.36 -12.59 0.97
N LEU A 62 1.49 -13.25 0.20
CA LEU A 62 1.22 -12.90 -1.19
C LEU A 62 0.66 -11.47 -1.30
N LEU A 63 -0.32 -11.10 -0.49
CA LEU A 63 -0.92 -9.75 -0.51
C LEU A 63 0.12 -8.66 -0.18
N GLN A 64 0.96 -8.90 0.83
CA GLN A 64 2.06 -7.99 1.16
C GLN A 64 3.10 -7.90 0.04
N ALA A 65 3.42 -9.01 -0.62
CA ALA A 65 4.33 -9.05 -1.76
C ALA A 65 3.77 -8.31 -2.98
N ILE A 66 2.47 -8.44 -3.26
CA ILE A 66 1.77 -7.67 -4.30
C ILE A 66 1.88 -6.17 -3.96
N GLY A 67 1.59 -5.78 -2.72
CA GLY A 67 1.69 -4.38 -2.29
C GLY A 67 3.08 -3.80 -2.49
N LEU A 68 4.14 -4.55 -2.13
CA LEU A 68 5.51 -4.17 -2.40
C LEU A 68 5.78 -4.04 -3.91
N GLY A 69 5.30 -4.99 -4.71
CA GLY A 69 5.44 -4.96 -6.18
C GLY A 69 4.77 -3.75 -6.83
N LEU A 70 3.62 -3.32 -6.32
CA LEU A 70 2.92 -2.10 -6.77
C LEU A 70 3.73 -0.84 -6.48
N LEU A 71 4.36 -0.76 -5.29
CA LEU A 71 5.19 0.38 -4.91
C LEU A 71 6.48 0.50 -5.73
N GLN A 72 6.95 -0.61 -6.31
CA GLN A 72 8.12 -0.66 -7.20
C GLN A 72 7.83 -0.24 -8.64
N GLN A 73 6.57 -0.26 -9.08
CA GLN A 73 6.23 0.04 -10.48
C GLN A 73 6.65 1.45 -10.88
N GLU A 74 6.80 1.74 -12.18
CA GLU A 74 7.00 3.12 -12.62
C GLU A 74 5.79 4.01 -12.26
N PRO A 75 5.95 5.35 -12.24
CA PRO A 75 4.82 6.25 -12.01
C PRO A 75 3.69 6.05 -13.02
N GLY A 76 2.46 6.07 -12.54
CA GLY A 76 1.29 5.63 -13.29
C GLY A 76 0.25 4.91 -12.44
N MET A 77 0.24 5.16 -11.12
CA MET A 77 -0.64 4.45 -10.19
C MET A 77 -2.11 4.55 -10.60
N ARG A 78 -2.76 3.39 -10.61
CA ARG A 78 -4.17 3.21 -10.93
C ARG A 78 -5.00 3.22 -9.66
N GLY A 79 -6.28 3.55 -9.78
CA GLY A 79 -7.19 3.62 -8.66
C GLY A 79 -7.36 2.28 -7.93
N GLU A 80 -7.40 1.17 -8.68
CA GLU A 80 -7.46 -0.18 -8.09
C GLU A 80 -6.22 -0.51 -7.25
N GLU A 81 -5.05 -0.03 -7.65
CA GLU A 81 -3.78 -0.23 -6.94
C GLU A 81 -3.74 0.57 -5.65
N LEU A 82 -4.21 1.83 -5.69
CA LEU A 82 -4.32 2.64 -4.48
C LEU A 82 -5.31 2.03 -3.48
N ARG A 83 -6.46 1.54 -3.96
CA ARG A 83 -7.46 0.87 -3.13
C ARG A 83 -6.92 -0.42 -2.53
N PHE A 84 -6.16 -1.20 -3.29
CA PHE A 84 -5.47 -2.39 -2.79
C PHE A 84 -4.52 -2.02 -1.65
N LEU A 85 -3.63 -1.05 -1.87
CA LEU A 85 -2.67 -0.61 -0.85
C LEU A 85 -3.38 -0.08 0.40
N ARG A 86 -4.43 0.74 0.23
CA ARG A 86 -5.23 1.23 1.37
C ARG A 86 -5.82 0.08 2.19
N SER A 87 -6.37 -0.92 1.52
CA SER A 87 -6.98 -2.08 2.18
C SER A 87 -5.91 -2.94 2.87
N LEU A 88 -4.73 -3.07 2.26
CA LEU A 88 -3.57 -3.74 2.85
C LEU A 88 -3.07 -3.01 4.11
N PHE A 89 -3.20 -1.69 4.17
CA PHE A 89 -2.88 -0.89 5.35
C PHE A 89 -4.01 -0.83 6.38
N GLU A 90 -5.14 -1.52 6.13
CA GLU A 90 -6.33 -1.52 6.97
C GLU A 90 -6.92 -0.11 7.21
N MET A 91 -6.75 0.79 6.24
CA MET A 91 -7.18 2.19 6.37
C MET A 91 -8.52 2.45 5.68
N THR A 92 -9.32 3.33 6.28
CA THR A 92 -10.46 3.98 5.62
C THR A 92 -9.98 5.04 4.61
N GLN A 93 -10.86 5.44 3.69
CA GLN A 93 -10.55 6.54 2.75
C GLN A 93 -10.25 7.86 3.47
N ALA A 94 -10.87 8.09 4.63
CA ALA A 94 -10.63 9.28 5.45
C ALA A 94 -9.23 9.26 6.06
N GLU A 95 -8.83 8.15 6.69
CA GLU A 95 -7.48 8.03 7.27
C GLU A 95 -6.39 8.16 6.21
N LEU A 96 -6.59 7.59 5.02
CA LEU A 96 -5.63 7.76 3.93
C LEU A 96 -5.57 9.21 3.44
N ALA A 97 -6.71 9.90 3.37
CA ALA A 97 -6.74 11.31 3.00
C ALA A 97 -5.97 12.16 4.02
N ASP A 98 -6.17 11.90 5.31
CA ASP A 98 -5.47 12.58 6.40
C ASP A 98 -3.96 12.32 6.33
N ALA A 99 -3.54 11.07 6.14
CA ALA A 99 -2.13 10.72 5.96
C ALA A 99 -1.50 11.40 4.72
N MET A 100 -2.29 11.63 3.67
CA MET A 100 -1.86 12.34 2.47
C MET A 100 -1.94 13.87 2.58
N GLY A 101 -2.45 14.41 3.69
CA GLY A 101 -2.69 15.85 3.84
C GLY A 101 -3.75 16.40 2.88
N LEU A 102 -4.67 15.54 2.42
CA LEU A 102 -5.77 15.92 1.56
C LEU A 102 -6.92 16.50 2.39
N PRO A 103 -7.58 17.57 1.93
CA PRO A 103 -8.60 18.25 2.73
C PRO A 103 -9.93 17.47 2.83
N ARG A 104 -10.11 16.43 2.01
CA ARG A 104 -11.38 15.70 1.84
C ARG A 104 -11.14 14.24 1.52
N ARG A 105 -11.87 13.34 2.19
CA ARG A 105 -11.85 11.90 1.89
C ARG A 105 -12.32 11.58 0.47
N GLU A 106 -13.22 12.41 -0.08
CA GLU A 106 -13.79 12.23 -1.42
C GLU A 106 -12.71 12.24 -2.49
N THR A 107 -11.59 12.94 -2.27
CA THR A 107 -10.45 12.94 -3.19
C THR A 107 -9.84 11.54 -3.32
N VAL A 108 -9.72 10.78 -2.22
CA VAL A 108 -9.23 9.39 -2.26
C VAL A 108 -10.25 8.51 -3.01
N ALA A 109 -11.54 8.66 -2.73
CA ALA A 109 -12.59 7.92 -3.43
C ALA A 109 -12.57 8.17 -4.96
N GLU A 110 -12.38 9.43 -5.37
CA GLU A 110 -12.23 9.80 -6.78
C GLU A 110 -10.95 9.21 -7.39
N TRP A 111 -9.85 9.14 -6.63
CA TRP A 111 -8.61 8.52 -7.11
C TRP A 111 -8.77 7.03 -7.31
N GLU A 112 -9.42 6.33 -6.37
CA GLU A 112 -9.68 4.88 -6.45
C GLU A 112 -10.56 4.49 -7.64
N ALA A 113 -11.38 5.42 -8.15
CA ALA A 113 -12.23 5.20 -9.33
C ALA A 113 -11.52 5.42 -10.68
N LYS A 114 -10.30 5.97 -10.69
CA LYS A 114 -9.60 6.33 -11.94
C LYS A 114 -8.74 5.19 -12.46
N SER A 115 -8.70 5.04 -13.79
CA SER A 115 -7.72 4.17 -14.47
C SER A 115 -6.30 4.72 -14.38
N ARG A 116 -6.14 6.02 -14.11
CA ARG A 116 -4.86 6.69 -13.84
C ARG A 116 -5.10 7.87 -12.92
N ILE A 117 -4.44 7.88 -11.77
CA ILE A 117 -4.67 8.91 -10.74
C ILE A 117 -3.96 10.21 -11.12
N PHE A 118 -2.68 10.13 -11.47
CA PHE A 118 -1.81 11.28 -11.71
C PHE A 118 -1.56 11.50 -13.19
N ALA A 119 -1.74 12.75 -13.64
CA ALA A 119 -1.48 13.14 -15.02
C ALA A 119 0.02 13.13 -15.34
N ARG A 120 0.87 13.49 -14.36
CA ARG A 120 2.33 13.55 -14.52
C ARG A 120 3.03 12.71 -13.46
N PRO A 121 4.14 12.02 -13.79
CA PRO A 121 4.94 11.27 -12.83
C PRO A 121 5.36 12.06 -11.58
N ARG A 122 5.64 13.36 -11.74
CA ARG A 122 6.03 14.24 -10.63
C ARG A 122 4.93 14.37 -9.56
N ASP A 123 3.67 14.36 -9.95
CA ASP A 123 2.54 14.56 -9.04
C ASP A 123 2.34 13.35 -8.11
N GLU A 124 2.89 12.20 -8.50
CA GLU A 124 2.83 10.95 -7.75
C GLU A 124 3.95 10.83 -6.68
N ILE A 125 5.02 11.63 -6.77
CA ILE A 125 6.19 11.51 -5.89
C ILE A 125 5.79 11.62 -4.41
N THR A 126 5.02 12.64 -4.06
CA THR A 126 4.61 12.88 -2.66
C THR A 126 3.68 11.77 -2.15
N PRO A 127 2.57 11.43 -2.84
CA PRO A 127 1.74 10.29 -2.47
C PRO A 127 2.54 9.00 -2.32
N ARG A 128 3.48 8.72 -3.21
CA ARG A 128 4.28 7.49 -3.16
C ARG A 128 5.26 7.45 -1.99
N LEU A 129 5.89 8.58 -1.61
CA LEU A 129 6.67 8.66 -0.36
C LEU A 129 5.81 8.32 0.87
N ILE A 130 4.58 8.85 0.92
CA ILE A 130 3.64 8.55 2.01
C ILE A 130 3.27 7.07 2.02
N LEU A 131 2.94 6.50 0.85
CA LEU A 131 2.59 5.08 0.74
C LEU A 131 3.77 4.16 1.12
N LEU A 132 5.01 4.52 0.77
CA LEU A 132 6.21 3.79 1.21
C LEU A 132 6.35 3.82 2.73
N ASN A 133 6.13 4.98 3.37
CA ASN A 133 6.16 5.10 4.83
C ASN A 133 5.01 4.31 5.51
N LEU A 134 3.81 4.34 4.92
CA LEU A 134 2.68 3.54 5.40
C LEU A 134 2.97 2.04 5.26
N PHE A 135 3.59 1.61 4.16
CA PHE A 135 3.99 0.21 3.99
C PHE A 135 4.97 -0.24 5.08
N ARG A 136 5.95 0.60 5.44
CA ARG A 136 6.85 0.31 6.55
C ARG A 136 6.11 0.15 7.86
N THR A 137 5.34 1.17 8.24
CA THR A 137 4.71 1.26 9.57
C THR A 137 3.56 0.28 9.75
N GLN A 138 2.75 0.06 8.71
CA GLN A 138 1.54 -0.77 8.76
C GLN A 138 1.79 -2.22 8.34
N VAL A 139 2.84 -2.50 7.55
CA VAL A 139 3.12 -3.87 7.08
C VAL A 139 4.40 -4.40 7.71
N ILE A 140 5.55 -3.77 7.46
CA ILE A 140 6.86 -4.31 7.85
C ILE A 140 7.05 -4.33 9.37
N GLU A 141 6.71 -3.24 10.03
CA GLU A 141 6.87 -3.07 11.48
C GLU A 141 5.68 -3.67 12.27
N SER A 142 4.65 -4.16 11.57
CA SER A 142 3.49 -4.78 12.20
C SER A 142 3.81 -6.16 12.77
N ALA A 143 3.05 -6.58 13.78
CA ALA A 143 3.10 -7.95 14.30
C ALA A 143 2.65 -9.02 13.29
N TYR A 144 2.04 -8.59 12.18
CA TYR A 144 1.48 -9.42 11.12
C TYR A 144 2.32 -9.36 9.83
N CYS A 145 3.57 -8.89 9.91
CA CYS A 145 4.48 -8.95 8.77
C CYS A 145 4.74 -10.42 8.41
N ALA A 146 4.35 -10.80 7.20
CA ALA A 146 4.56 -12.12 6.62
C ALA A 146 5.62 -12.09 5.49
N LEU A 147 6.24 -10.92 5.24
CA LEU A 147 7.35 -10.80 4.30
C LEU A 147 8.59 -11.52 4.81
N ARG A 148 9.33 -12.16 3.90
CA ARG A 148 10.64 -12.77 4.17
C ARG A 148 11.74 -11.72 4.05
N THR A 149 12.90 -12.01 4.63
CA THR A 149 14.10 -11.14 4.59
C THR A 149 14.41 -10.55 3.21
N PRO A 150 14.43 -11.33 2.11
CA PRO A 150 14.74 -10.76 0.79
C PRO A 150 13.73 -9.72 0.32
N GLN A 151 12.47 -9.82 0.74
CA GLN A 151 11.42 -8.85 0.39
C GLN A 151 11.57 -7.56 1.22
N ILE A 152 11.99 -7.69 2.48
CA ILE A 152 12.28 -6.54 3.35
C ILE A 152 13.51 -5.79 2.85
N GLU A 153 14.58 -6.50 2.48
CA GLU A 153 15.79 -5.90 1.88
C GLU A 153 15.47 -5.19 0.56
N LEU A 154 14.61 -5.79 -0.26
CA LEU A 154 14.12 -5.16 -1.49
C LEU A 154 13.33 -3.87 -1.22
N TYR A 155 12.52 -3.83 -0.15
CA TYR A 155 11.84 -2.61 0.27
C TYR A 155 12.84 -1.51 0.67
N GLU A 156 13.85 -1.82 1.49
CA GLU A 156 14.83 -0.82 1.92
C GLU A 156 15.60 -0.24 0.72
N SER A 157 16.03 -1.11 -0.21
CA SER A 157 16.69 -0.67 -1.45
C SER A 157 15.77 0.18 -2.34
N LEU A 158 14.48 -0.16 -2.43
CA LEU A 158 13.49 0.66 -3.12
C LEU A 158 13.37 2.04 -2.50
N VAL A 159 13.27 2.15 -1.17
CA VAL A 159 13.15 3.44 -0.49
C VAL A 159 14.36 4.31 -0.74
N GLU A 160 15.57 3.77 -0.61
CA GLU A 160 16.81 4.51 -0.87
C GLU A 160 16.84 5.07 -2.29
N SER A 161 16.66 4.19 -3.29
CA SER A 161 16.66 4.59 -4.70
C SER A 161 15.54 5.58 -5.07
N PHE A 162 14.35 5.41 -4.48
CA PHE A 162 13.23 6.30 -4.73
C PHE A 162 13.44 7.69 -4.11
N VAL A 163 14.00 7.79 -2.90
CA VAL A 163 14.33 9.07 -2.26
C VAL A 163 15.36 9.84 -3.08
N GLU A 164 16.40 9.17 -3.58
CA GLU A 164 17.38 9.79 -4.48
C GLU A 164 16.72 10.32 -5.76
N HIS A 165 15.87 9.50 -6.40
CA HIS A 165 15.12 9.88 -7.59
C HIS A 165 14.19 11.08 -7.35
N ALA A 166 13.41 11.04 -6.26
CA ALA A 166 12.51 12.10 -5.85
C ALA A 166 13.28 13.41 -5.62
N GLY A 167 14.42 13.34 -4.92
CA GLY A 167 15.33 14.47 -4.73
C GLY A 167 15.74 15.08 -6.07
N ALA A 168 16.26 14.28 -7.00
CA ALA A 168 16.67 14.76 -8.33
C ALA A 168 15.53 15.41 -9.13
N MET A 169 14.32 14.84 -9.07
CA MET A 169 13.13 15.36 -9.77
C MET A 169 12.63 16.69 -9.21
N LEU A 170 12.73 16.87 -7.89
CA LEU A 170 12.34 18.09 -7.17
C LEU A 170 13.41 19.18 -7.23
N HIS A 171 14.69 18.82 -7.30
CA HIS A 171 15.83 19.75 -7.38
C HIS A 171 16.08 20.36 -8.77
N LYS A 172 15.27 20.07 -9.80
CA LYS A 172 15.38 20.78 -11.09
C LYS A 172 15.31 22.29 -10.84
N PRO A 173 16.36 23.07 -11.13
CA PRO A 173 16.37 24.49 -10.85
C PRO A 173 15.28 25.14 -11.72
N THR A 174 14.17 25.52 -11.11
CA THR A 174 13.37 26.62 -11.66
C THR A 174 14.35 27.77 -11.84
N LYS A 175 14.49 28.31 -13.06
CA LYS A 175 15.26 29.54 -13.32
C LYS A 175 14.98 30.47 -12.14
N ARG A 176 15.95 30.70 -11.26
CA ARG A 176 15.80 31.70 -10.21
C ARG A 176 15.41 32.97 -10.97
N PRO A 177 14.22 33.56 -10.75
CA PRO A 177 13.95 34.86 -11.34
C PRO A 177 15.14 35.75 -10.97
N ALA A 178 15.66 36.49 -11.95
CA ALA A 178 16.75 37.44 -11.70
C ALA A 178 16.37 38.24 -10.45
N ARG A 179 17.25 38.25 -9.45
CA ARG A 179 16.97 38.91 -8.17
C ARG A 179 16.79 40.42 -8.43
N SER A 180 15.56 40.85 -8.71
CA SER A 180 15.11 42.23 -8.59
C SER A 180 14.12 42.29 -7.43
N GLY A 181 14.64 42.33 -6.20
CA GLY A 181 13.78 42.31 -5.01
C GLY A 181 14.55 42.18 -3.69
N PHE A 182 13.92 42.73 -2.65
CA PHE A 182 14.46 43.07 -1.34
C PHE A 182 15.25 41.98 -0.60
N ASN A 183 16.25 42.41 0.16
CA ASN A 183 16.93 41.60 1.17
C ASN A 183 16.02 41.40 2.39
N VAL A 184 15.57 40.17 2.61
CA VAL A 184 14.79 39.80 3.79
C VAL A 184 15.75 39.31 4.88
N ARG A 185 15.85 40.07 5.97
CA ARG A 185 16.44 39.60 7.24
C ARG A 185 15.30 39.12 8.13
N LEU A 186 15.22 37.82 8.36
CA LEU A 186 14.29 37.27 9.35
C LEU A 186 14.78 37.72 10.73
N LYS A 187 14.00 38.53 11.45
CA LYS A 187 14.23 38.75 12.88
C LYS A 187 14.12 37.39 13.57
N GLN A 188 15.03 37.08 14.49
CA GLN A 188 14.88 35.93 15.37
C GLN A 188 13.47 35.95 15.95
N ARG A 189 12.69 34.89 15.69
CA ARG A 189 11.38 34.73 16.31
C ARG A 189 11.63 34.69 17.81
N ARG A 190 10.79 35.39 18.60
CA ARG A 190 10.79 35.18 20.05
C ARG A 190 10.57 33.68 20.26
N THR A 191 11.44 33.07 21.05
CA THR A 191 11.24 31.73 21.57
C THR A 191 9.83 31.66 22.15
N TRP A 192 9.04 30.74 21.64
CA TRP A 192 7.73 30.43 22.20
C TRP A 192 7.96 29.79 23.57
N SER A 193 7.72 30.53 24.65
CA SER A 193 7.56 29.97 25.99
C SER A 193 6.07 29.74 26.21
N PRO A 194 5.62 28.50 26.46
CA PRO A 194 4.28 28.26 26.93
C PRO A 194 4.23 28.62 28.41
N ASP A 195 3.88 29.86 28.74
CA ASP A 195 3.52 30.19 30.12
C ASP A 195 2.19 29.47 30.43
N LEU A 196 2.28 28.39 31.21
CA LEU A 196 1.11 27.71 31.77
C LEU A 196 0.48 28.60 32.85
N PRO A 197 -0.83 28.88 32.80
CA PRO A 197 -1.50 29.63 33.86
C PRO A 197 -1.72 28.71 35.07
N GLY A 198 -0.97 28.97 36.15
CA GLY A 198 -1.39 28.63 37.52
C GLY A 198 -0.37 27.85 38.36
N SER A 199 0.19 28.52 39.37
CA SER A 199 0.36 28.06 40.79
C SER A 199 1.33 28.98 41.55
N PRO A 200 1.27 29.05 42.90
CA PRO A 200 0.40 29.95 43.65
C PRO A 200 1.21 31.00 44.42
N LEU A 201 0.51 31.97 45.02
CA LEU A 201 1.03 32.91 46.01
C LEU A 201 1.87 32.18 47.08
N SER A 202 3.10 32.66 47.30
CA SER A 202 3.90 32.31 48.46
C SER A 202 4.36 33.59 49.18
N THR A 203 3.74 33.75 50.37
CA THR A 203 4.12 34.50 51.59
C THR A 203 4.49 35.98 51.50
#